data_AF-A0A6S6SPE9-F1
#
_entry.id   AF-A0A6S6SPE9-F1
#
_cell.length_a   1.000
_cell.length_b   1.000
_cell.length_c   1.000
_cell.angle_alpha   90.00
_cell.angle_beta   90.00
_cell.angle_gamma   90.00
#
_symmetry.space_group_name_H-M   'P 1'
#
loop_
_entity.id
_entity.type
_entity.pdbx_description
1 polymer ?
#
loop_
_entity_poly.entity_id
_entity_poly.type
_entity_poly.pdbx_seq_one_letter_code
_entity_poly.pdbx_strand_id
1 'polypeptide(L)'
;MQTINLNIDDSLLNQAIQHWKNFLSQHQKESVNFTYVDDIGDTIQVINGIEYVVPTKEDKKAFNTPKKNQDFTSLDSLKSELS
;
A
#
# COMPACT_ATOMS: atom_id res chain seq x y z
N MET A 1 -28.99 0.10 -10.52
CA MET A 1 -27.77 0.49 -11.26
C MET A 1 -28.20 1.28 -12.48
N GLN A 2 -27.76 2.53 -12.61
CA GLN A 2 -27.94 3.29 -13.84
C GLN A 2 -26.78 2.97 -14.78
N THR A 3 -27.09 2.59 -16.01
CA THR A 3 -26.10 2.33 -17.05
C THR A 3 -25.85 3.63 -17.81
N ILE A 4 -24.60 4.07 -17.89
CA ILE A 4 -24.22 5.24 -18.69
C ILE A 4 -23.82 4.72 -20.07
N ASN A 5 -24.55 5.11 -21.11
CA ASN A 5 -24.16 4.85 -22.49
C ASN A 5 -23.26 5.99 -22.97
N LEU A 6 -22.00 5.66 -23.22
CA LEU A 6 -21.01 6.57 -23.80
C LEU A 6 -20.87 6.23 -25.29
N ASN A 7 -21.19 7.17 -26.17
CA ASN A 7 -20.84 7.06 -27.58
C ASN A 7 -19.39 7.48 -27.76
N ILE A 8 -18.50 6.49 -27.77
CA ILE A 8 -17.07 6.67 -27.99
C ILE A 8 -16.78 6.26 -29.43
N ASP A 9 -15.96 7.05 -30.13
CA ASP A 9 -15.48 6.72 -31.45
C ASP A 9 -14.65 5.41 -31.42
N ASP A 10 -14.89 4.51 -32.39
CA ASP A 10 -14.24 3.19 -32.42
C ASP A 10 -12.71 3.28 -32.56
N SER A 11 -12.19 4.30 -33.27
CA SER A 11 -10.74 4.50 -33.39
C SER A 11 -10.15 4.92 -32.04
N LEU A 12 -10.82 5.84 -31.33
CA LEU A 12 -10.40 6.26 -29.99
C LEU A 12 -10.43 5.10 -28.99
N LEU A 13 -11.50 4.30 -29.00
CA LEU A 13 -11.60 3.11 -28.15
C LEU A 13 -10.47 2.11 -28.45
N ASN A 14 -10.22 1.84 -29.72
CA ASN A 14 -9.15 0.93 -30.13
C ASN A 14 -7.76 1.45 -29.70
N GLN A 15 -7.50 2.75 -29.84
CA GLN A 15 -6.25 3.36 -29.37
C GLN A 15 -6.09 3.21 -27.86
N ALA A 16 -7.13 3.47 -27.09
CA ALA A 16 -7.11 3.30 -25.64
C ALA A 16 -6.84 1.84 -25.25
N ILE A 17 -7.49 0.87 -25.90
CA ILE A 17 -7.26 -0.56 -25.67
C ILE A 17 -5.81 -0.94 -25.99
N GLN A 18 -5.25 -0.47 -27.11
CA GLN A 18 -3.87 -0.76 -27.49
C GLN A 18 -2.87 -0.15 -26.51
N HIS A 19 -3.12 1.08 -26.06
CA HIS A 19 -2.30 1.72 -25.04
C HIS A 19 -2.31 0.91 -23.73
N TRP A 20 -3.50 0.46 -23.29
CA TRP A 20 -3.64 -0.41 -22.11
C TRP A 20 -2.90 -1.74 -22.25
N LYS A 21 -3.01 -2.41 -23.42
CA LYS A 21 -2.28 -3.65 -23.68
C LYS A 21 -0.76 -3.44 -23.63
N ASN A 22 -0.26 -2.35 -24.21
CA ASN A 22 1.16 -2.01 -24.15
C ASN A 22 1.62 -1.71 -22.72
N PHE A 23 0.84 -0.90 -22.00
CA PHE A 23 1.11 -0.61 -20.60
C PHE A 23 1.16 -1.89 -19.76
N LEU A 24 0.14 -2.73 -19.85
CA LEU A 24 0.08 -4.00 -19.14
C LEU A 24 1.23 -4.92 -19.54
N SER A 25 1.55 -5.09 -20.82
CA SER A 25 2.66 -5.99 -21.20
C SER A 25 4.04 -5.52 -20.70
N GLN A 26 4.24 -4.21 -20.51
CA GLN A 26 5.45 -3.66 -19.91
C GLN A 26 5.49 -3.85 -18.39
N HIS A 27 4.34 -3.85 -17.73
CA HIS A 27 4.21 -3.84 -16.26
C HIS A 27 3.70 -5.18 -15.67
N GLN A 28 3.27 -6.14 -16.51
CA GLN A 28 2.82 -7.49 -16.12
C GLN A 28 3.98 -8.44 -15.86
N LYS A 29 5.21 -8.08 -16.23
CA LYS A 29 6.35 -8.87 -15.79
C LYS A 29 6.38 -8.81 -14.27
N GLU A 30 6.17 -9.96 -13.66
CA GLU A 30 6.04 -10.26 -12.23
C GLU A 30 7.24 -9.82 -11.35
N SER A 31 8.09 -8.92 -11.85
CA SER A 31 9.35 -8.47 -11.29
C SER A 31 9.47 -6.94 -11.22
N VAL A 32 8.39 -6.18 -11.42
CA VAL A 32 8.46 -4.73 -11.20
C VAL A 32 8.45 -4.51 -9.69
N ASN A 33 9.65 -4.54 -9.12
CA ASN A 33 9.86 -4.07 -7.76
C ASN A 33 9.78 -2.54 -7.81
N PHE A 34 8.78 -1.97 -7.16
CA PHE A 34 8.64 -0.51 -7.07
C PHE A 34 8.31 -0.09 -5.65
N THR A 35 8.41 1.21 -5.40
CA THR A 35 8.16 1.80 -4.10
C THR A 35 7.27 3.01 -4.28
N TYR A 36 6.29 3.17 -3.40
CA TYR A 36 5.42 4.34 -3.35
C TYR A 36 5.18 4.77 -1.90
N VAL A 37 4.61 5.97 -1.72
CA VAL A 37 4.15 6.47 -0.43
C VAL A 37 2.63 6.40 -0.43
N ASP A 38 2.04 5.79 0.59
CA ASP A 38 0.59 5.67 0.70
C ASP A 38 -0.07 6.96 1.23
N ASP A 39 -1.40 6.92 1.40
CA ASP A 39 -2.19 8.08 1.81
C ASP A 39 -1.92 8.53 3.27
N ILE A 40 -1.33 7.65 4.09
CA ILE A 40 -0.98 7.95 5.49
C ILE A 40 0.51 8.30 5.66
N GLY A 41 1.30 8.25 4.58
CA GLY A 41 2.70 8.66 4.53
C GLY A 41 3.71 7.52 4.73
N ASP A 42 3.26 6.27 4.76
CA ASP A 42 4.12 5.10 4.89
C ASP A 42 4.78 4.76 3.55
N THR A 43 6.02 4.28 3.62
CA THR A 43 6.74 3.81 2.44
C THR A 43 6.38 2.35 2.18
N ILE A 44 5.76 2.08 1.04
CA ILE A 44 5.33 0.74 0.61
C ILE A 44 6.27 0.23 -0.47
N GLN A 45 6.81 -0.97 -0.28
CA GLN A 45 7.59 -1.69 -1.28
C GLN A 45 6.75 -2.82 -1.87
N VAL A 46 6.62 -2.85 -3.19
CA VAL A 46 5.93 -3.93 -3.92
C VAL A 46 6.99 -4.87 -4.48
N ILE A 47 6.94 -6.14 -4.10
CA ILE A 47 7.84 -7.19 -4.59
C ILE A 47 6.98 -8.33 -5.11
N ASN A 48 7.12 -8.67 -6.39
CA ASN A 48 6.33 -9.71 -7.05
C ASN A 48 4.81 -9.55 -6.82
N GLY A 49 4.31 -8.31 -6.81
CA GLY A 49 2.89 -8.01 -6.58
C GLY A 49 2.43 -8.09 -5.13
N ILE A 50 3.33 -8.37 -4.17
CA ILE A 50 3.04 -8.36 -2.74
C ILE A 50 3.55 -7.05 -2.15
N GLU A 51 2.70 -6.38 -1.37
CA GLU A 51 3.03 -5.11 -0.72
C GLU A 51 3.63 -5.33 0.68
N TYR A 52 4.69 -4.59 0.99
CA TYR A 52 5.38 -4.61 2.27
C TYR A 52 5.53 -3.19 2.80
N VAL A 53 5.13 -2.95 4.04
CA VAL A 53 5.40 -1.69 4.73
C VAL A 53 6.89 -1.67 5.12
N VAL A 54 7.60 -0.62 4.73
CA VAL A 54 9.01 -0.43 5.08
C VAL A 54 9.11 0.18 6.48
N PRO A 55 9.69 -0.52 7.48
CA PRO A 55 9.75 -0.01 8.85
C PRO A 55 10.60 1.25 8.95
N THR A 56 10.09 2.24 9.69
CA THR A 56 10.79 3.48 10.00
C THR A 56 11.97 3.24 10.96
N LYS A 57 12.76 4.29 11.20
CA LYS A 57 13.82 4.24 12.23
C LYS A 57 13.24 4.04 13.64
N GLU A 58 12.04 4.53 13.89
CA GLU A 58 11.38 4.45 15.20
C GLU A 58 10.83 3.04 15.44
N ASP A 59 10.23 2.42 14.43
CA ASP A 59 9.80 1.02 14.50
C ASP A 59 10.98 0.10 14.84
N LYS A 60 12.12 0.29 14.15
CA LYS A 60 13.33 -0.48 14.41
C LYS A 60 13.86 -0.28 15.84
N LYS A 61 13.72 0.92 16.42
CA LYS A 61 14.06 1.15 17.82
C LYS A 61 13.10 0.42 18.75
N ALA A 62 11.80 0.46 18.47
CA ALA A 62 10.80 -0.24 19.28
C ALA A 62 11.04 -1.77 19.30
N PHE A 63 11.40 -2.36 18.16
CA PHE A 63 11.75 -3.79 18.09
C PHE A 63 13.02 -4.16 18.88
N ASN A 64 14.02 -3.26 18.89
CA ASN A 64 15.29 -3.48 19.59
C ASN A 64 15.27 -3.03 21.05
N THR A 65 14.17 -2.42 21.50
CA THR A 65 14.03 -2.04 22.91
C THR A 65 13.65 -3.30 23.68
N PRO A 66 14.50 -3.78 24.61
CA PRO A 66 14.15 -4.93 25.43
C PRO A 66 12.90 -4.57 26.22
N LYS A 67 11.77 -5.18 25.87
CA LYS A 67 10.54 -5.05 26.62
C LYS A 67 10.82 -5.56 28.02
N LYS A 68 10.80 -4.68 29.02
CA LYS A 68 10.64 -5.20 30.38
C LYS A 68 9.27 -5.88 30.36
N ASN A 69 9.14 -7.06 30.94
CA ASN A 69 7.87 -7.80 31.02
C ASN A 69 6.73 -7.00 31.74
N GLN A 70 6.98 -5.75 32.09
CA GLN A 70 6.08 -4.78 32.71
C GLN A 70 5.54 -3.72 31.72
N ASP A 71 6.04 -3.65 30.47
CA ASP A 71 5.62 -2.64 29.47
C ASP A 71 4.30 -2.99 28.76
N PHE A 72 3.72 -4.16 29.05
CA PHE A 72 2.30 -4.36 28.81
C PHE A 72 1.57 -3.79 30.03
N THR A 73 1.38 -2.46 30.05
CA THR A 73 0.38 -1.87 30.94
C THR A 73 -0.93 -2.58 30.64
N SER A 74 -1.54 -3.19 31.66
CA SER A 74 -2.85 -3.80 31.49
C SER A 74 -3.82 -2.74 30.95
N LEU A 75 -4.88 -3.17 30.27
CA LEU A 75 -5.93 -2.25 29.81
C LEU A 75 -6.44 -1.36 30.96
N ASP A 76 -6.38 -1.86 32.19
CA ASP A 76 -6.77 -1.14 33.39
C ASP A 76 -5.75 -0.07 33.82
N SER A 77 -4.44 -0.33 33.67
CA SER A 77 -3.40 0.68 33.89
C SER A 77 -3.52 1.84 32.90
N LEU A 78 -3.78 1.55 31.61
CA LEU A 78 -3.97 2.57 30.58
C LEU A 78 -5.22 3.43 30.82
N LYS A 79 -6.31 2.85 31.35
CA LYS A 79 -7.53 3.60 31.69
C LYS A 79 -7.31 4.57 32.85
N SER A 80 -6.45 4.22 33.82
CA SER A 80 -6.17 5.06 34.98
C SER A 80 -5.35 6.31 34.66
N GLU A 81 -4.50 6.27 33.63
CA GLU A 81 -3.71 7.44 33.20
C GLU A 81 -4.50 8.42 32.31
N LEU A 82 -5.65 7.98 31.78
CA LEU A 82 -6.55 8.79 30.94
C LEU A 82 -7.72 9.42 31.73
N SER A 83 -7.75 9.23 33.06
CA SER A 83 -8.76 9.77 33.97
C SER A 83 -8.21 10.97 34.74
#